data_AF-A0A7X7RLF0-F1
#
_entry.id   AF-A0A7X7RLF0-F1
#
_cell.length_a   1.000
_cell.length_b   1.000
_cell.length_c   1.000
_cell.angle_alpha   90.00
_cell.angle_beta   90.00
_cell.angle_gamma   90.00
#
_symmetry.space_group_name_H-M   'P 1'
#
loop_
_entity.id
_entity.type
_entity.pdbx_description
1 polymer ?
#
loop_
_entity_poly.entity_id
_entity_poly.type
_entity_poly.pdbx_seq_one_letter_code
_entity_poly.pdbx_strand_id
1 'polypeptide(L)'
;MRKKADAEYPAATMAVYGPDDRRATKMVVAIVGSAKAEPGPMRKWVSWLTDVRADKKVAQELKEFLKEHRVKRVIAVERIIGCPHEEGLDYPEGMKCPLCPFWSNRNRFTHEPEA
;
A
#
# COMPACT_ATOMS: atom_id res chain seq x y z
N MET A 1 21.15 26.73 -4.47
CA MET A 1 20.71 25.72 -5.47
C MET A 1 19.85 24.66 -4.78
N ARG A 2 18.51 24.77 -4.87
CA ARG A 2 17.57 23.68 -4.57
C ARG A 2 16.94 23.30 -5.92
N LYS A 3 17.40 22.23 -6.57
CA LYS A 3 16.92 21.88 -7.92
C LYS A 3 16.66 20.40 -8.20
N LYS A 4 17.01 19.47 -7.29
CA LYS A 4 16.75 18.03 -7.50
C LYS A 4 15.46 17.52 -6.83
N ALA A 5 15.19 17.92 -5.59
CA ALA A 5 14.04 17.39 -4.84
C ALA A 5 12.68 17.77 -5.45
N ASP A 6 12.48 19.03 -5.88
CA ASP A 6 11.18 19.50 -6.42
C ASP A 6 10.81 18.88 -7.79
N ALA A 7 11.81 18.39 -8.52
CA ALA A 7 11.59 17.74 -9.81
C ALA A 7 10.94 16.36 -9.66
N GLU A 8 11.02 15.74 -8.48
CA GLU A 8 10.58 14.37 -8.24
C GLU A 8 9.21 14.26 -7.54
N TYR A 9 8.54 15.38 -7.30
CA TYR A 9 7.21 15.45 -6.68
C TYR A 9 6.17 16.12 -7.59
N PRO A 10 4.88 15.72 -7.54
CA PRO A 10 4.30 14.75 -6.60
C PRO A 10 4.76 13.31 -6.85
N ALA A 11 4.97 12.55 -5.78
CA ALA A 11 5.33 11.14 -5.83
C ALA A 11 4.16 10.31 -5.30
N ALA A 12 3.88 9.17 -5.91
CA ALA A 12 2.97 8.19 -5.35
C ALA A 12 3.75 7.14 -4.56
N THR A 13 3.31 6.84 -3.34
CA THR A 13 3.76 5.66 -2.59
C THR A 13 2.70 4.58 -2.74
N MET A 14 3.12 3.36 -3.05
CA MET A 14 2.23 2.22 -3.27
C MET A 14 2.65 1.05 -2.37
N ALA A 15 1.68 0.55 -1.62
CA ALA A 15 1.83 -0.64 -0.79
C ALA A 15 0.71 -1.63 -1.07
N VAL A 16 1.04 -2.91 -1.03
CA VAL A 16 0.07 -4.00 -1.18
C VAL A 16 0.01 -4.86 0.07
N TYR A 17 -1.18 -5.37 0.32
CA TYR A 17 -1.57 -6.11 1.52
C TYR A 17 -2.33 -7.36 1.11
N GLY A 18 -2.21 -8.42 1.89
CA GLY A 18 -2.72 -9.74 1.56
C GLY A 18 -2.91 -10.60 2.80
N PRO A 19 -3.73 -11.66 2.74
CA PRO A 19 -3.86 -12.58 3.87
C PRO A 19 -2.55 -13.30 4.22
N ASP A 20 -1.63 -13.38 3.25
CA ASP A 20 -0.28 -13.92 3.34
C ASP A 20 0.69 -13.12 2.44
N ASP A 21 1.93 -13.60 2.29
CA ASP A 21 2.98 -12.99 1.46
C ASP A 21 2.91 -13.34 -0.03
N ARG A 22 1.90 -14.11 -0.46
CA ARG A 22 1.78 -14.62 -1.83
C ARG A 22 0.73 -13.86 -2.63
N ARG A 23 -0.45 -13.63 -2.05
CA ARG A 23 -1.60 -13.03 -2.73
C ARG A 23 -1.94 -11.66 -2.17
N ALA A 24 -1.82 -10.62 -3.00
CA ALA A 24 -2.24 -9.29 -2.60
C ALA A 24 -3.74 -9.10 -2.87
N THR A 25 -4.50 -8.74 -1.85
CA THR A 25 -5.95 -8.47 -1.96
C THR A 25 -6.29 -7.00 -1.75
N LYS A 26 -5.35 -6.17 -1.30
CA LYS A 26 -5.55 -4.74 -1.11
C LYS A 26 -4.35 -3.94 -1.59
N MET A 27 -4.60 -2.85 -2.29
CA MET A 27 -3.60 -1.88 -2.73
C MET A 27 -3.93 -0.53 -2.13
N VAL A 28 -2.95 0.13 -1.53
CA VAL A 28 -3.07 1.48 -1.00
C VAL A 28 -2.05 2.36 -1.69
N VAL A 29 -2.53 3.47 -2.25
CA VAL A 29 -1.67 4.47 -2.90
C VAL A 29 -1.91 5.82 -2.26
N ALA A 30 -0.84 6.49 -1.87
CA ALA A 30 -0.89 7.84 -1.31
C ALA A 30 0.03 8.79 -2.08
N ILE A 31 -0.45 9.99 -2.36
CA ILE A 31 0.29 11.03 -3.07
C ILE A 31 1.02 11.92 -2.06
N VAL A 32 2.33 12.00 -2.19
CA VAL A 32 3.18 12.86 -1.38
C VAL A 32 3.57 14.08 -2.22
N GLY A 33 3.33 15.28 -1.70
CA GLY A 33 3.56 16.54 -2.43
C GLY A 33 5.00 17.06 -2.36
N SER A 34 5.77 16.65 -1.35
CA SER A 34 7.20 16.99 -1.20
C SER A 34 7.87 16.02 -0.22
N ALA A 35 9.20 16.02 -0.14
CA ALA A 35 9.94 15.12 0.76
C ALA A 35 9.62 15.27 2.26
N LYS A 36 9.00 16.38 2.66
CA LYS A 36 8.61 16.66 4.05
C LYS A 36 7.09 16.82 4.22
N ALA A 37 6.32 16.59 3.17
CA ALA A 37 4.88 16.71 3.24
C ALA A 37 4.28 15.40 3.78
N GLU A 38 3.27 15.53 4.61
CA GLU A 38 2.36 14.44 4.91
C GLU A 38 1.70 13.93 3.60
N PRO A 39 1.31 12.65 3.55
CA PRO A 39 0.54 12.14 2.43
C PRO A 39 -0.76 12.94 2.26
N GLY A 40 -1.01 13.40 1.05
CA GLY A 40 -2.23 14.11 0.68
C GLY A 40 -3.31 13.11 0.23
N PRO A 41 -3.78 13.16 -1.03
CA PRO A 41 -4.76 12.21 -1.56
C PRO A 41 -4.32 10.76 -1.39
N MET A 42 -5.23 9.92 -0.88
CA MET A 42 -5.03 8.48 -0.73
C MET A 42 -6.20 7.73 -1.37
N ARG A 43 -5.89 6.62 -2.03
CA ARG A 43 -6.89 5.69 -2.55
C ARG A 43 -6.56 4.25 -2.15
N LYS A 44 -7.60 3.49 -1.83
CA LYS A 44 -7.52 2.08 -1.47
C LYS A 44 -8.36 1.27 -2.47
N TRP A 45 -7.81 0.18 -2.97
CA TRP A 45 -8.52 -0.83 -3.77
C TRP A 45 -8.48 -2.17 -3.06
N VAL A 46 -9.57 -2.92 -3.13
CA VAL A 46 -9.68 -4.26 -2.55
C VAL A 46 -10.25 -5.21 -3.58
N SER A 47 -9.61 -6.36 -3.76
CA SER A 47 -10.13 -7.51 -4.49
C SER A 47 -9.95 -8.77 -3.65
N TRP A 48 -11.07 -9.42 -3.29
CA TRP A 48 -11.05 -10.66 -2.52
C TRP A 48 -10.90 -11.91 -3.39
N LEU A 49 -11.28 -11.81 -4.66
CA LEU A 49 -11.32 -12.93 -5.60
C LEU A 49 -10.02 -13.07 -6.39
N THR A 50 -9.41 -11.95 -6.78
CA THR A 50 -8.23 -11.91 -7.62
C THR A 50 -7.08 -11.25 -6.89
N ASP A 51 -5.85 -11.51 -7.34
CA ASP A 51 -4.72 -10.69 -6.90
C ASP A 51 -4.91 -9.27 -7.42
N VAL A 52 -4.97 -8.30 -6.51
CA VAL A 52 -5.24 -6.88 -6.80
C VAL A 52 -4.23 -6.29 -7.79
N ARG A 53 -3.02 -6.85 -7.87
CA ARG A 53 -1.97 -6.42 -8.81
C ARG A 53 -2.28 -6.85 -10.25
N ALA A 54 -3.08 -7.89 -10.43
CA ALA A 54 -3.49 -8.43 -11.73
C ALA A 54 -4.90 -7.98 -12.15
N ASP A 55 -5.61 -7.24 -11.30
CA ASP A 55 -6.95 -6.76 -11.59
C ASP A 55 -6.92 -5.61 -12.62
N LYS A 56 -7.54 -5.85 -13.78
CA LYS A 56 -7.57 -4.88 -14.89
C LYS A 56 -8.32 -3.59 -14.54
N LYS A 57 -9.38 -3.68 -13.73
CA LYS A 57 -10.16 -2.52 -13.30
C LYS A 57 -9.33 -1.67 -12.34
N VAL A 58 -8.67 -2.32 -11.37
CA VAL A 58 -7.76 -1.62 -10.45
C VAL A 58 -6.61 -0.96 -11.21
N ALA A 59 -6.01 -1.65 -12.18
CA ALA A 59 -4.94 -1.09 -13.00
C ALA A 59 -5.38 0.16 -13.79
N GLN A 60 -6.63 0.18 -14.28
CA GLN A 60 -7.19 1.34 -14.97
C GLN A 60 -7.43 2.51 -14.00
N GLU A 61 -8.09 2.26 -12.88
CA GLU A 61 -8.37 3.28 -11.86
C GLU A 61 -7.08 3.86 -11.25
N LEU A 62 -6.05 3.03 -11.07
CA LEU A 62 -4.74 3.48 -10.62
C LEU A 62 -4.12 4.45 -11.62
N LYS A 63 -4.14 4.12 -12.92
CA LYS A 63 -3.60 5.01 -13.97
C LYS A 63 -4.31 6.36 -13.98
N GLU A 64 -5.62 6.37 -13.83
CA GLU A 64 -6.43 7.59 -13.76
C GLU A 64 -6.07 8.42 -12.53
N PHE A 65 -5.98 7.80 -11.35
CA PHE A 65 -5.61 8.46 -10.11
C PHE A 65 -4.21 9.09 -10.17
N LEU A 66 -3.23 8.37 -10.73
CA LEU A 66 -1.87 8.90 -10.89
C LEU A 66 -1.82 10.07 -11.89
N LYS A 67 -2.60 10.00 -12.98
CA LYS A 67 -2.70 11.05 -13.99
C LYS A 67 -3.37 12.31 -13.43
N GLU A 68 -4.47 12.14 -12.71
CA GLU A 68 -5.21 13.23 -12.05
C GLU A 68 -4.30 14.07 -11.15
N HIS A 69 -3.46 13.40 -10.36
CA HIS A 69 -2.53 14.05 -9.43
C HIS A 69 -1.17 14.41 -10.03
N ARG A 70 -1.00 14.26 -11.36
CA ARG A 70 0.24 14.60 -12.09
C ARG A 70 1.49 13.99 -11.45
N VAL A 71 1.38 12.73 -11.04
CA VAL A 71 2.47 12.02 -10.37
C VAL A 71 3.68 11.93 -11.29
N LYS A 72 4.85 12.29 -10.76
CA LYS A 72 6.12 12.26 -11.48
C LYS A 72 6.90 10.97 -11.28
N ARG A 73 6.72 10.31 -10.13
CA ARG A 73 7.33 9.01 -9.81
C ARG A 73 6.43 8.16 -8.93
N VAL A 74 6.55 6.84 -9.07
CA VAL A 74 5.90 5.87 -8.19
C VAL A 74 6.97 5.13 -7.41
N ILE A 75 6.81 5.08 -6.09
CA ILE A 75 7.64 4.32 -5.16
C ILE A 75 6.77 3.19 -4.65
N ALA A 76 7.09 1.96 -5.04
CA ALA A 76 6.34 0.78 -4.67
C ALA A 76 7.17 -0.10 -3.74
N VAL A 77 6.52 -0.70 -2.75
CA VAL A 77 7.14 -1.80 -2.00
C VAL A 77 7.03 -3.07 -2.84
N GLU A 78 8.13 -3.79 -2.98
CA GLU A 78 8.19 -5.01 -3.81
C GLU A 78 7.36 -6.17 -3.24
N ARG A 79 7.17 -6.17 -1.92
CA ARG A 79 6.55 -7.25 -1.16
C ARG A 79 5.17 -6.86 -0.65
N ILE A 80 4.38 -7.88 -0.30
CA ILE A 80 3.18 -7.71 0.51
C ILE A 80 3.63 -7.41 1.94
N ILE A 81 3.17 -6.30 2.51
CA ILE A 81 3.69 -5.78 3.78
C ILE A 81 2.68 -5.82 4.92
N GLY A 82 1.71 -6.72 4.87
CA GLY A 82 0.77 -6.94 5.96
C GLY A 82 -0.62 -7.40 5.53
N CYS A 83 -1.46 -7.54 6.55
CA CYS A 83 -2.85 -7.92 6.44
C CYS A 83 -3.71 -6.84 5.75
N PRO A 84 -4.69 -7.19 4.92
CA PRO A 84 -5.60 -6.22 4.31
C PRO A 84 -6.59 -5.59 5.32
N HIS A 85 -6.81 -6.23 6.47
CA HIS A 85 -7.74 -5.81 7.51
C HIS A 85 -7.16 -4.70 8.38
N GLU A 86 -8.00 -3.75 8.78
CA GLU A 86 -7.63 -2.57 9.56
C GLU A 86 -7.96 -2.75 11.04
N GLU A 87 -6.96 -2.57 11.89
CA GLU A 87 -7.09 -2.55 13.34
C GLU A 87 -8.04 -1.43 13.80
N GLY A 88 -8.88 -1.72 14.80
CA GLY A 88 -9.91 -0.80 15.29
C GLY A 88 -11.16 -0.71 14.38
N LEU A 89 -11.12 -1.29 13.18
CA LEU A 89 -12.26 -1.38 12.26
C LEU A 89 -12.71 -2.82 12.04
N ASP A 90 -11.81 -3.69 11.59
CA ASP A 90 -12.08 -5.09 11.27
C ASP A 90 -11.83 -6.03 12.47
N TYR A 91 -10.97 -5.64 13.40
CA TYR A 91 -10.67 -6.36 14.63
C TYR A 91 -10.25 -5.39 15.75
N PRO A 92 -10.33 -5.80 17.03
CA PRO A 92 -10.04 -4.89 18.16
C PRO A 92 -8.59 -4.36 18.14
N GLU A 93 -8.41 -3.14 18.65
CA GLU A 93 -7.09 -2.53 18.84
C GLU A 93 -6.23 -3.34 19.82
N GLY A 94 -4.93 -3.40 19.56
CA GLY A 94 -3.92 -4.22 20.24
C GLY A 94 -3.97 -5.71 19.87
N MET A 95 -4.93 -6.16 19.06
CA MET A 95 -5.06 -7.58 18.73
C MET A 95 -4.38 -7.96 17.42
N LYS A 96 -4.08 -9.25 17.28
CA LYS A 96 -3.65 -9.82 16.00
C LYS A 96 -4.88 -10.14 15.16
N CYS A 97 -4.82 -9.85 13.86
CA CYS A 97 -5.92 -10.11 12.96
C CYS A 97 -6.25 -11.62 12.93
N PRO A 98 -7.48 -12.05 13.29
CA PRO A 98 -7.83 -13.46 13.36
C PRO A 98 -7.98 -14.10 11.96
N LEU A 99 -8.19 -13.28 10.93
CA LEU A 99 -8.41 -13.72 9.55
C LEU A 99 -7.11 -13.98 8.79
N CYS A 100 -5.97 -13.50 9.28
CA CYS A 100 -4.69 -13.58 8.58
C CYS A 100 -3.57 -14.05 9.52
N PRO A 101 -3.63 -15.30 10.00
CA PRO A 101 -2.70 -15.84 10.99
C PRO A 101 -1.23 -15.84 10.54
N PHE A 102 -0.98 -15.81 9.23
CA PHE A 102 0.37 -15.67 8.66
C PHE A 102 1.14 -14.50 9.26
N TRP A 103 0.49 -13.36 9.48
CA TRP A 103 1.11 -12.12 9.97
C TRP A 103 1.28 -12.06 11.49
N SER A 104 0.77 -13.05 12.23
CA SER A 104 0.65 -12.94 13.69
C SER A 104 2.00 -12.88 14.43
N ASN A 105 3.07 -13.47 13.92
CA ASN A 105 4.37 -13.53 14.61
C ASN A 105 5.51 -13.26 13.63
N ARG A 106 5.39 -12.22 12.80
CA ARG A 106 6.37 -11.93 11.75
C ARG A 106 6.53 -10.43 11.56
N ASN A 107 7.75 -10.01 11.32
CA ASN A 107 8.03 -8.64 10.93
C ASN A 107 7.42 -8.39 9.54
N ARG A 108 6.58 -7.36 9.44
CA ARG A 108 5.84 -7.06 8.20
C ARG A 108 6.70 -6.64 7.00
N PHE A 109 7.96 -6.24 7.22
CA PHE A 109 8.87 -5.80 6.16
C PHE A 109 9.88 -6.90 5.77
N THR A 110 10.43 -7.64 6.75
CA THR A 110 11.40 -8.72 6.48
C THR A 110 10.75 -10.09 6.28
N HIS A 111 9.54 -10.29 6.83
CA HIS A 111 8.78 -11.56 6.94
C HIS A 111 9.42 -12.60 7.86
N GLU A 112 10.49 -12.23 8.54
CA GLU A 112 11.15 -13.05 9.55
C GLU A 112 10.24 -13.20 10.78
N PRO A 113 10.26 -14.36 11.44
CA PRO A 113 9.54 -14.56 12.70
C PRO A 113 9.94 -13.51 13.74
N GLU A 114 8.96 -12.98 14.45
CA GLU A 114 9.20 -12.17 15.66
C GLU A 114 9.43 -13.13 16.83
N ALA A 115 10.56 -12.95 17.53
CA ALA A 115 10.99 -13.75 18.67
C ALA A 115 10.12 -13.53 19.92
#